data_AF-A0A951ZH34-F1
#
_entry.id   AF-A0A951ZH34-F1
#
_cell.length_a   1.000
_cell.length_b   1.000
_cell.length_c   1.000
_cell.angle_alpha   90.00
_cell.angle_beta   90.00
_cell.angle_gamma   90.00
#
_symmetry.space_group_name_H-M   'P 1'
#
loop_
_entity.id
_entity.type
_entity.pdbx_description
1 polymer ?
#
loop_
_entity_poly.entity_id
_entity_poly.type
_entity_poly.pdbx_seq_one_letter_code
_entity_poly.pdbx_strand_id
1 'polypeptide(L)'
;MSRATAPREPGRADTYAHLIDGEWVEGEGARHSILDKYTQEPLGSVNEASPAQLRRAVDGAFAAFGAGAPCGYERGLFLDRAADGVAARQEEFVSAMRCEASFTRSDALGEIRRSVNTLRLSAEEARRVTGDMVPMDGVQGQSGRIAFTLRVPVGLVLAITPFNS
;
A
#
# COMPACT_ATOMS: atom_id res chain seq x y z
N MET A 1 -5.08 20.58 -1.38
CA MET A 1 -5.08 20.63 -2.86
C MET A 1 -3.94 19.76 -3.35
N SER A 2 -4.21 18.47 -3.56
CA SER A 2 -3.22 17.48 -4.02
C SER A 2 -3.03 17.68 -5.52
N ARG A 3 -1.80 17.99 -5.97
CA ARG A 3 -1.48 18.02 -7.39
C ARG A 3 -1.61 16.60 -7.92
N ALA A 4 -2.69 16.36 -8.68
CA ALA A 4 -2.75 15.26 -9.61
C ALA A 4 -1.48 15.31 -10.47
N THR A 5 -0.67 14.25 -10.45
CA THR A 5 0.43 14.09 -11.38
C THR A 5 -0.15 14.05 -12.79
N ALA A 6 0.12 15.10 -13.57
CA ALA A 6 -0.25 15.18 -14.98
C ALA A 6 0.34 13.99 -15.76
N PRO A 7 -0.27 13.56 -16.89
CA PRO A 7 0.28 12.51 -17.72
C PRO A 7 1.65 12.97 -18.26
N ARG A 8 2.70 12.19 -18.03
CA ARG A 8 4.09 12.56 -18.36
C ARG A 8 4.45 12.14 -19.79
N GLU A 9 5.17 13.02 -20.49
CA GLU A 9 5.57 12.82 -21.89
C GLU A 9 6.61 11.70 -22.05
N PRO A 10 6.53 10.89 -23.12
CA PRO A 10 7.49 9.82 -23.39
C PRO A 10 8.81 10.38 -23.95
N GLY A 11 9.95 10.08 -23.31
CA GLY A 11 11.29 10.32 -23.91
C GLY A 11 12.39 10.85 -22.99
N ARG A 12 12.11 11.22 -21.74
CA ARG A 12 13.13 11.52 -20.71
C ARG A 12 13.13 10.37 -19.71
N ALA A 13 14.29 9.76 -19.45
CA ALA A 13 14.41 8.77 -18.38
C ALA A 13 14.13 9.47 -17.04
N ASP A 14 12.90 9.34 -16.56
CA ASP A 14 12.43 10.00 -15.35
C ASP A 14 13.09 9.37 -14.10
N THR A 15 13.37 10.21 -13.11
CA THR A 15 13.75 9.75 -11.78
C THR A 15 12.47 9.56 -10.97
N TYR A 16 12.19 8.32 -10.56
CA TYR A 16 11.08 8.00 -9.67
C TYR A 16 11.40 8.44 -8.24
N ALA A 17 10.39 8.96 -7.55
CA ALA A 17 10.47 9.48 -6.19
C ALA A 17 9.93 8.47 -5.17
N HIS A 18 10.41 8.56 -3.93
CA HIS A 18 9.85 7.86 -2.77
C HIS A 18 8.64 8.62 -2.24
N LEU A 19 7.68 7.91 -1.66
CA LEU A 19 6.60 8.53 -0.87
C LEU A 19 6.98 8.49 0.62
N ILE A 20 7.34 9.62 1.20
CA ILE A 20 7.78 9.76 2.60
C ILE A 20 6.86 10.75 3.30
N ASP A 21 6.16 10.30 4.35
CA ASP A 21 5.28 11.17 5.16
C ASP A 21 4.23 11.94 4.33
N GLY A 22 3.68 11.28 3.31
CA GLY A 22 2.69 11.87 2.41
C GLY A 22 3.25 12.75 1.29
N GLU A 23 4.57 12.91 1.20
CA GLU A 23 5.24 13.73 0.18
C GLU A 23 6.08 12.87 -0.77
N TRP A 24 6.08 13.25 -2.05
CA TRP A 24 6.98 12.65 -3.04
C TRP A 24 8.36 13.31 -2.95
N VAL A 25 9.40 12.53 -2.66
CA VAL A 25 10.78 12.98 -2.42
C VAL A 25 11.75 12.14 -3.24
N GLU A 26 12.66 12.77 -3.98
CA GLU A 26 13.74 12.05 -4.67
C GLU A 26 14.74 11.46 -3.65
N GLY A 27 15.28 10.27 -3.94
CA GLY A 27 16.30 9.67 -3.10
C GLY A 27 17.62 10.44 -3.14
N GLU A 28 18.33 10.44 -2.01
CA GLU A 28 19.62 11.10 -1.84
C GLU A 28 20.83 10.14 -1.97
N GLY A 29 20.57 8.84 -2.11
CA GLY A 29 21.58 7.79 -2.19
C GLY A 29 22.02 7.44 -3.61
N ALA A 30 22.55 6.23 -3.79
CA ALA A 30 23.04 5.74 -5.07
C ALA A 30 21.90 5.66 -6.10
N ARG A 31 22.20 6.02 -7.35
CA ARG A 31 21.24 5.96 -8.47
C ARG A 31 21.23 4.57 -9.11
N HIS A 32 20.04 4.03 -9.33
CA HIS A 32 19.80 2.75 -10.00
C HIS A 32 18.97 2.95 -11.25
N SER A 33 19.37 2.30 -12.34
CA SER A 33 18.60 2.29 -13.59
C SER A 33 17.53 1.21 -13.53
N ILE A 34 16.31 1.58 -13.92
CA ILE A 34 15.22 0.63 -14.16
C ILE A 34 15.27 0.29 -15.64
N LEU A 35 15.43 -0.99 -15.94
CA LEU A 35 15.59 -1.49 -17.30
C LEU A 35 14.32 -2.20 -17.74
N ASP A 36 13.99 -2.05 -19.02
CA ASP A 36 13.06 -2.94 -19.70
C ASP A 36 13.64 -4.36 -19.67
N LYS A 37 12.90 -5.31 -19.12
CA LYS A 37 13.39 -6.67 -18.90
C LYS A 37 13.52 -7.48 -20.19
N TYR A 38 12.92 -7.02 -21.28
CA TYR A 38 13.08 -7.63 -22.59
C TYR A 38 14.22 -6.97 -23.38
N THR A 39 14.20 -5.65 -23.59
CA THR A 39 15.20 -4.95 -24.43
C THR A 39 16.49 -4.61 -23.69
N GLN A 40 16.48 -4.60 -22.36
CA GLN A 40 17.55 -4.12 -21.48
C GLN A 40 17.85 -2.61 -21.63
N GLU A 41 16.98 -1.86 -22.30
CA GLU A 41 17.11 -0.41 -22.42
C GLU A 41 16.62 0.30 -21.14
N PRO A 42 17.20 1.45 -20.76
CA PRO A 42 16.74 2.22 -19.60
C PRO A 42 15.32 2.79 -19.79
N LEU A 43 14.41 2.46 -18.88
CA LEU A 43 13.06 3.03 -18.79
C LEU A 43 13.05 4.29 -17.91
N GLY A 44 13.87 4.28 -16.87
CA GLY A 44 13.93 5.33 -15.87
C GLY A 44 14.98 5.03 -14.82
N SER A 45 14.94 5.74 -13.71
CA SER A 45 15.87 5.51 -12.60
C SER A 45 15.24 5.82 -11.25
N VAL A 46 15.82 5.28 -10.20
CA VAL A 46 15.46 5.62 -8.82
C VAL A 46 16.74 5.82 -8.02
N ASN A 47 16.77 6.82 -7.17
CA ASN A 47 17.86 6.98 -6.21
C ASN A 47 17.49 6.25 -4.92
N GLU A 48 18.42 5.58 -4.26
CA GLU A 48 18.19 5.00 -2.93
C GLU A 48 17.76 6.07 -1.93
N ALA A 49 16.89 5.71 -0.99
CA ALA A 49 16.61 6.55 0.15
C ALA A 49 17.84 6.61 1.07
N SER A 50 18.21 7.79 1.55
CA SER A 50 19.27 7.92 2.55
C SER A 50 18.82 7.37 3.92
N PRO A 51 19.74 7.04 4.84
CA PRO A 51 19.38 6.68 6.22
C PRO A 51 18.53 7.75 6.92
N ALA A 52 18.75 9.03 6.60
CA ALA A 52 17.95 10.14 7.14
C ALA A 52 16.52 10.15 6.57
N GLN A 53 16.36 9.92 5.26
CA GLN A 53 15.05 9.78 4.62
C GLN A 53 14.28 8.56 5.16
N LEU A 54 14.96 7.43 5.38
CA LEU A 54 14.35 6.26 6.02
C LEU A 54 13.91 6.55 7.45
N ARG A 55 14.74 7.26 8.23
CA ARG A 55 14.38 7.69 9.59
C ARG A 55 13.14 8.58 9.58
N ARG A 56 13.07 9.55 8.66
CA ARG A 56 11.89 10.41 8.47
C ARG A 56 10.64 9.60 8.16
N ALA A 57 10.74 8.59 7.28
CA ALA A 57 9.62 7.72 6.95
C ALA A 57 9.09 6.96 8.18
N VAL A 58 10.00 6.40 8.99
CA VAL A 58 9.64 5.69 10.23
C VAL A 58 9.03 6.63 11.27
N ASP A 59 9.62 7.82 11.46
CA ASP A 59 9.13 8.80 12.42
C ASP A 59 7.74 9.33 12.03
N GLY A 60 7.52 9.64 10.75
CA GLY A 60 6.21 10.04 10.23
C GLY A 60 5.16 8.95 10.41
N ALA A 61 5.50 7.69 10.13
CA ALA A 61 4.59 6.57 10.34
C ALA A 61 4.25 6.35 11.82
N PHE A 62 5.21 6.51 12.73
CA PHE A 62 4.99 6.40 14.17
C PHE A 62 4.12 7.55 14.70
N ALA A 63 4.37 8.78 14.25
CA ALA A 63 3.55 9.94 14.58
C ALA A 63 2.11 9.78 14.08
N ALA A 64 1.92 9.31 12.84
CA ALA A 64 0.61 9.04 12.27
C ALA A 64 -0.16 7.97 13.05
N PHE A 65 0.52 6.89 13.47
CA PHE A 65 -0.11 5.88 14.33
C PHE A 65 -0.50 6.46 15.70
N GLY A 66 0.36 7.26 16.31
CA GLY A 66 0.11 7.94 17.58
C GLY A 66 -1.03 8.97 17.54
N ALA A 67 -1.29 9.58 16.38
CA ALA A 67 -2.41 10.50 16.16
C ALA A 67 -3.79 9.81 16.16
N GLY A 68 -3.82 8.48 16.09
CA GLY A 68 -5.04 7.68 16.14
C GLY A 68 -5.37 7.00 14.82
N ALA A 69 -5.82 5.75 14.90
CA ALA A 69 -6.21 4.98 13.72
C ALA A 69 -7.57 5.47 13.18
N PRO A 70 -7.74 5.56 11.84
CA PRO A 70 -9.04 5.82 11.25
C PRO A 70 -10.08 4.77 11.67
N CYS A 71 -11.35 5.16 11.74
CA CYS A 71 -12.42 4.24 12.08
C CYS A 71 -12.67 3.23 10.93
N GLY A 72 -13.44 2.16 11.20
CA GLY A 72 -13.70 1.12 10.20
C GLY A 72 -14.32 1.64 8.90
N TYR A 73 -15.18 2.65 8.99
CA TYR A 73 -15.77 3.29 7.81
C TYR A 73 -14.71 3.99 6.94
N GLU A 74 -13.83 4.79 7.54
CA GLU A 74 -12.79 5.54 6.84
C GLU A 74 -11.76 4.60 6.21
N ARG A 75 -11.31 3.58 6.95
CA ARG A 75 -10.39 2.57 6.42
C ARG A 75 -10.95 1.90 5.17
N GLY A 76 -12.21 1.47 5.22
CA GLY A 76 -12.87 0.90 4.05
C GLY A 76 -12.99 1.91 2.90
N LEU A 77 -13.34 3.16 3.19
CA LEU A 77 -13.44 4.21 2.17
C LEU A 77 -12.09 4.47 1.46
N PHE A 78 -10.98 4.46 2.20
CA PHE A 78 -9.65 4.62 1.63
C PHE A 78 -9.28 3.46 0.70
N LEU A 79 -9.57 2.23 1.11
CA LEU A 79 -9.32 1.03 0.32
C LEU A 79 -10.18 0.98 -0.94
N ASP A 80 -11.45 1.38 -0.85
CA ASP A 80 -12.34 1.50 -2.00
C ASP A 80 -11.82 2.51 -3.02
N ARG A 81 -11.40 3.70 -2.56
CA ARG A 81 -10.80 4.72 -3.43
C ARG A 81 -9.50 4.25 -4.07
N ALA A 82 -8.68 3.49 -3.33
CA ALA A 82 -7.47 2.89 -3.89
C ALA A 82 -7.82 1.89 -5.00
N ALA A 83 -8.82 1.04 -4.79
CA ALA A 83 -9.31 0.08 -5.78
C ALA A 83 -9.83 0.79 -7.04
N ASP A 84 -10.64 1.83 -6.88
CA ASP A 84 -11.11 2.69 -7.99
C ASP A 84 -9.94 3.29 -8.76
N GLY A 85 -8.97 3.83 -8.03
CA GLY A 85 -7.77 4.42 -8.62
C GLY A 85 -6.95 3.40 -9.42
N VAL A 86 -6.79 2.17 -8.93
CA VAL A 86 -6.06 1.11 -9.65
C VAL A 86 -6.82 0.70 -10.91
N ALA A 87 -8.13 0.46 -10.79
CA ALA A 87 -8.97 0.07 -11.92
C ALA A 87 -8.98 1.13 -13.04
N ALA A 88 -9.07 2.41 -12.68
CA ALA A 88 -9.08 3.52 -13.64
C ALA A 88 -7.77 3.66 -14.44
N ARG A 89 -6.65 3.17 -13.90
CA ARG A 89 -5.30 3.25 -14.50
C ARG A 89 -4.80 1.89 -15.01
N GLN A 90 -5.71 0.95 -15.28
CA GLN A 90 -5.35 -0.42 -15.68
C GLN A 90 -4.34 -0.47 -16.84
N GLU A 91 -4.55 0.29 -17.92
CA GLU A 91 -3.65 0.23 -19.08
C GLU A 91 -2.24 0.80 -18.78
N GLU A 92 -2.14 1.79 -17.88
CA GLU A 92 -0.86 2.32 -17.41
C GLU A 92 -0.08 1.24 -16.65
N PHE A 93 -0.74 0.54 -15.71
CA PHE A 93 -0.14 -0.57 -14.97
C PHE A 93 0.23 -1.74 -15.89
N VAL A 94 -0.62 -2.09 -16.86
CA VAL A 94 -0.29 -3.12 -17.86
C VAL A 94 0.99 -2.75 -18.61
N SER A 95 1.12 -1.50 -19.06
CA SER A 95 2.31 -1.05 -19.77
C SER A 95 3.57 -1.17 -18.88
N ALA A 96 3.50 -0.66 -17.66
CA ALA A 96 4.61 -0.73 -16.71
C ALA A 96 5.02 -2.18 -16.39
N MET A 97 4.08 -3.05 -16.06
CA MET A 97 4.36 -4.45 -15.72
C MET A 97 4.97 -5.25 -16.86
N ARG A 98 4.56 -4.95 -18.11
CA ARG A 98 5.14 -5.60 -19.29
C ARG A 98 6.61 -5.24 -19.47
N CYS A 99 6.96 -3.98 -19.25
CA CYS A 99 8.33 -3.50 -19.40
C CYS A 99 9.21 -3.89 -18.19
N GLU A 100 8.71 -3.72 -16.96
CA GLU A 100 9.52 -3.90 -15.74
C GLU A 100 9.60 -5.34 -15.23
N ALA A 101 8.64 -6.19 -15.58
CA ALA A 101 8.55 -7.57 -15.08
C ALA A 101 8.30 -8.62 -16.16
N SER A 102 8.32 -8.24 -17.45
CA SER A 102 8.09 -9.13 -18.60
C SER A 102 6.75 -9.87 -18.58
N PHE A 103 5.74 -9.33 -17.90
CA PHE A 103 4.41 -9.96 -17.89
C PHE A 103 3.83 -10.01 -19.30
N THR A 104 3.07 -11.04 -19.62
CA THR A 104 2.17 -10.96 -20.77
C THR A 104 1.03 -9.99 -20.45
N ARG A 105 0.36 -9.44 -21.47
CA ARG A 105 -0.80 -8.57 -21.24
C ARG A 105 -1.90 -9.28 -20.44
N SER A 106 -2.15 -10.56 -20.71
CA SER A 106 -3.17 -11.33 -19.97
C SER A 106 -2.81 -11.50 -18.51
N ASP A 107 -1.55 -11.80 -18.21
CA ASP A 107 -1.10 -12.00 -16.82
C ASP A 107 -1.15 -10.69 -16.04
N ALA A 108 -0.70 -9.58 -16.65
CA ALA A 108 -0.76 -8.25 -16.03
C ALA A 108 -2.21 -7.84 -15.71
N LEU A 109 -3.14 -8.10 -16.64
CA LEU A 109 -4.56 -7.86 -16.40
C LEU A 109 -5.13 -8.74 -15.28
N GLY A 110 -4.71 -10.01 -15.21
CA GLY A 110 -5.07 -10.90 -14.12
C GLY A 110 -4.62 -10.36 -12.77
N GLU A 111 -3.38 -9.89 -12.70
CA GLU A 111 -2.77 -9.34 -11.49
C GLU A 111 -3.43 -8.04 -11.03
N ILE A 112 -3.71 -7.13 -11.95
CA ILE A 112 -4.40 -5.87 -11.65
C ILE A 112 -5.81 -6.15 -11.12
N ARG A 113 -6.55 -7.07 -11.75
CA ARG A 113 -7.89 -7.47 -11.27
C ARG A 113 -7.81 -8.11 -9.88
N ARG A 114 -6.82 -8.97 -9.65
CA ARG A 114 -6.57 -9.58 -8.33
C ARG A 114 -6.29 -8.51 -7.29
N SER A 115 -5.43 -7.54 -7.59
CA SER A 115 -5.11 -6.41 -6.71
C SER A 115 -6.35 -5.57 -6.38
N VAL A 116 -7.18 -5.24 -7.37
CA VAL A 116 -8.45 -4.53 -7.17
C VAL A 116 -9.37 -5.35 -6.24
N ASN A 117 -9.53 -6.64 -6.48
CA ASN A 117 -10.34 -7.51 -5.63
C ASN A 117 -9.80 -7.60 -4.20
N THR A 118 -8.49 -7.73 -4.02
CA THR A 118 -7.86 -7.73 -2.70
C THR A 118 -8.15 -6.43 -1.95
N LEU A 119 -8.06 -5.27 -2.61
CA LEU A 119 -8.39 -3.99 -2.00
C LEU A 119 -9.88 -3.89 -1.61
N ARG A 120 -10.79 -4.37 -2.47
CA ARG A 120 -12.24 -4.38 -2.18
C ARG A 120 -12.59 -5.30 -1.02
N LEU A 121 -12.10 -6.54 -1.02
CA LEU A 121 -12.31 -7.47 0.08
C LEU A 121 -11.71 -6.92 1.38
N SER A 122 -10.54 -6.30 1.31
CA SER A 122 -9.95 -5.64 2.48
C SER A 122 -10.80 -4.46 2.96
N ALA A 123 -11.43 -3.70 2.06
CA ALA A 123 -12.33 -2.60 2.42
C ALA A 123 -13.57 -3.10 3.16
N GLU A 124 -14.11 -4.22 2.70
CA GLU A 124 -15.20 -4.94 3.34
C GLU A 124 -14.84 -5.46 4.74
N GLU A 125 -13.68 -6.09 4.89
CA GLU A 125 -13.19 -6.59 6.17
C GLU A 125 -12.84 -5.45 7.14
N ALA A 126 -12.32 -4.33 6.65
CA ALA A 126 -11.99 -3.17 7.48
C ALA A 126 -13.21 -2.60 8.23
N ARG A 127 -14.41 -2.77 7.66
CA ARG A 127 -15.71 -2.36 8.24
C ARG A 127 -16.31 -3.40 9.19
N ARG A 128 -15.77 -4.63 9.21
CA ARG A 128 -16.33 -5.79 9.92
C ARG A 128 -15.38 -6.38 10.97
N VAL A 129 -14.33 -5.66 11.37
CA VAL A 129 -13.45 -6.08 12.46
C VAL A 129 -14.24 -6.15 13.77
N THR A 130 -14.51 -7.37 14.24
CA THR A 130 -15.22 -7.66 15.48
C THR A 130 -14.34 -8.45 16.46
N GLY A 131 -14.78 -8.47 17.72
CA GLY A 131 -14.31 -9.44 18.71
C GLY A 131 -15.48 -10.29 19.23
N ASP A 132 -15.22 -11.03 20.29
CA ASP A 132 -16.11 -12.05 20.83
C ASP A 132 -16.70 -11.60 22.16
N MET A 133 -17.93 -12.02 22.44
CA MET A 133 -18.55 -11.90 23.75
C MET A 133 -18.39 -13.23 24.49
N VAL A 134 -17.89 -13.19 25.72
CA VAL A 134 -17.53 -14.37 26.49
C VAL A 134 -18.30 -14.39 27.82
N PRO A 135 -19.19 -15.36 28.06
CA PRO A 135 -19.84 -15.52 29.36
C PRO A 135 -18.82 -15.98 30.41
N MET A 136 -18.91 -15.43 31.62
CA MET A 136 -17.95 -15.70 32.70
C MET A 136 -18.56 -16.50 33.86
N ASP A 137 -19.77 -17.04 33.68
CA ASP A 137 -20.57 -17.72 34.71
C ASP A 137 -20.19 -19.19 34.95
N GLY A 138 -19.14 -19.69 34.31
CA GLY A 138 -18.61 -21.05 34.51
C GLY A 138 -17.97 -21.32 35.88
N VAL A 139 -17.90 -20.32 36.77
CA VAL A 139 -17.34 -20.44 38.14
C VAL A 139 -18.29 -19.80 39.16
N GLN A 140 -18.42 -20.41 40.34
CA GLN A 140 -19.23 -19.87 41.45
C GLN A 140 -18.81 -18.42 41.80
N GLY A 141 -19.80 -17.55 41.98
CA GLY A 141 -19.59 -16.13 42.30
C GLY A 141 -19.37 -15.21 41.09
N GLN A 142 -19.43 -15.75 39.86
CA GLN A 142 -19.25 -14.99 38.62
C GLN A 142 -20.53 -14.80 37.79
N SER A 143 -21.69 -15.16 38.35
CA SER A 143 -22.99 -15.02 37.66
C SER A 143 -23.26 -13.59 37.20
N GLY A 144 -23.80 -13.42 36.00
CA GLY A 144 -24.16 -12.13 35.41
C GLY A 144 -22.98 -11.33 34.83
N ARG A 145 -21.78 -11.90 34.78
CA ARG A 145 -20.59 -11.24 34.20
C ARG A 145 -20.37 -11.66 32.75
N ILE A 146 -20.06 -10.67 31.91
CA ILE A 146 -19.71 -10.84 30.50
C ILE A 146 -18.37 -10.17 30.27
N ALA A 147 -17.46 -10.87 29.58
CA ALA A 147 -16.25 -10.31 29.02
C ALA A 147 -16.41 -10.12 27.51
N PHE A 148 -15.55 -9.30 26.91
CA PHE A 148 -15.48 -9.16 25.46
C PHE A 148 -14.03 -9.00 25.01
N THR A 149 -13.76 -9.37 23.75
CA THR A 149 -12.48 -9.13 23.10
C THR A 149 -12.61 -7.99 22.09
N LEU A 150 -11.51 -7.29 21.85
CA LEU A 150 -11.40 -6.31 20.78
C LEU A 150 -10.12 -6.61 19.98
N ARG A 151 -10.21 -6.47 18.66
CA ARG A 151 -9.02 -6.48 17.80
C ARG A 151 -8.54 -5.06 17.62
N VAL A 152 -7.28 -4.82 18.00
CA VAL A 152 -6.62 -3.51 17.85
C VAL A 152 -5.41 -3.64 16.91
N PRO A 153 -5.07 -2.60 16.15
CA PRO A 153 -3.87 -2.64 15.30
C PRO A 153 -2.61 -2.87 16.14
N VAL A 154 -1.70 -3.70 15.63
CA VAL A 154 -0.42 -4.02 16.32
C VAL A 154 0.56 -2.85 16.34
N GLY A 155 0.48 -1.97 15.34
CA GLY A 155 1.39 -0.83 15.17
C GLY A 155 1.99 -0.78 13.77
N LEU A 156 3.24 -0.31 13.68
CA LEU A 156 3.97 -0.18 12.43
C LEU A 156 4.33 -1.56 11.83
N VAL A 157 4.20 -1.68 10.51
CA VAL A 157 4.54 -2.90 9.76
C VAL A 157 5.60 -2.56 8.71
N LEU A 158 6.70 -3.33 8.71
CA LEU A 158 7.68 -3.33 7.62
C LEU A 158 7.26 -4.39 6.59
N ALA A 159 6.91 -3.95 5.38
CA ALA A 159 6.58 -4.82 4.27
C ALA A 159 7.72 -4.80 3.23
N ILE A 160 8.27 -5.98 2.91
CA ILE A 160 9.28 -6.18 1.87
C ILE A 160 8.65 -7.09 0.81
N THR A 161 8.49 -6.59 -0.41
CA THR A 161 7.80 -7.31 -1.51
C THR A 161 8.80 -7.92 -2.48
N PRO A 162 8.48 -9.07 -3.09
CA PRO A 162 9.30 -9.64 -4.14
C PRO A 162 9.08 -8.89 -5.46
N PHE A 163 9.80 -9.29 -6.52
CA PHE A 163 9.68 -8.70 -7.85
C PHE A 163 8.64 -9.41 -8.75
N ASN A 164 8.21 -10.63 -8.39
CA ASN A 164 7.49 -11.52 -9.30
C ASN A 164 5.96 -11.59 -9.08
N SER A 165 5.42 -10.97 -8.03
CA SER A 165 4.00 -10.63 -7.79
C SER A 165 3.84 -10.06 -6.39
#